data_AF-A0A656D9G1-F1
#
_entry.id   AF-A0A656D9G1-F1
#
_cell.length_a   1.000
_cell.length_b   1.000
_cell.length_c   1.000
_cell.angle_alpha   90.00
_cell.angle_beta   90.00
_cell.angle_gamma   90.00
#
_symmetry.space_group_name_H-M   'P 1'
#
loop_
_entity.id
_entity.type
_entity.pdbx_description
1 polymer ?
#
loop_
_entity_poly.entity_id
_entity_poly.type
_entity_poly.pdbx_seq_one_letter_code
_entity_poly.pdbx_strand_id
1 'polypeptide(L)'
;MLGRILIYIAFMTALFATIAYYLSYRGRKHLIEKARLSYHISAITVILASAFLLYLILTHQFQYTYVWSYSSTDLSTPLLISTFYAGQEGSFMLWTFYTAILGLFLMSYARRNGYEPEVMSIYSLVKVFLLLILIVKSPFEYVWETWPGQVHEGFIPPEGRGLNPLLQNFWMVIHPPIIFIGFASMAIPYSHAITALLRREYLTWVKPAMPWTIFAALTLGAGLAIGGFWAYETLGWGGFWGWDPVENSSLVPWLIAVGTIHTMYVQRRTGAFTRWNLGMSILAFVLVLYSTFLTRSGVLGDTSVHSFVDPGMWVYSLLISLMVIFTGIGFGLLFARRKEIPKVKVESDLLSREYNLFLASVILVIIAGFVIVGTSSPIITKIL
;
A
#
# COMPACT_ATOMS: atom_id res chain seq x y z
N MET A 1 19.23 -7.79 -17.05
CA MET A 1 18.08 -7.78 -17.98
C MET A 1 16.88 -8.59 -17.50
N LEU A 2 17.04 -9.85 -17.04
CA LEU A 2 15.91 -10.73 -16.67
C LEU A 2 14.89 -10.09 -15.71
N GLY A 3 15.34 -9.46 -14.62
CA GLY A 3 14.45 -8.83 -13.65
C GLY A 3 13.56 -7.72 -14.24
N ARG A 4 14.11 -6.85 -15.09
CA ARG A 4 13.33 -5.82 -15.80
C ARG A 4 12.30 -6.44 -16.76
N ILE A 5 12.66 -7.49 -17.49
CA ILE A 5 11.74 -8.22 -18.37
C ILE A 5 10.56 -8.79 -17.58
N LEU A 6 10.82 -9.38 -16.40
CA LEU A 6 9.77 -9.88 -15.52
C LEU A 6 8.82 -8.76 -15.06
N ILE A 7 9.35 -7.57 -14.70
CA ILE A 7 8.53 -6.39 -14.36
C ILE A 7 7.67 -5.96 -15.55
N TYR A 8 8.22 -5.90 -16.76
CA TYR A 8 7.46 -5.51 -17.96
C TYR A 8 6.34 -6.50 -18.28
N ILE A 9 6.61 -7.80 -18.21
CA ILE A 9 5.58 -8.83 -18.40
C ILE A 9 4.50 -8.68 -17.31
N ALA A 10 4.91 -8.49 -16.06
CA ALA A 10 3.99 -8.29 -14.94
C ALA A 10 3.10 -7.07 -15.16
N PHE A 11 3.64 -5.96 -15.64
CA PHE A 11 2.92 -4.72 -15.95
C PHE A 11 1.92 -4.91 -17.09
N MET A 12 2.36 -5.44 -18.22
CA MET A 12 1.50 -5.61 -19.40
C MET A 12 0.33 -6.56 -19.11
N THR A 13 0.59 -7.64 -18.37
CA THR A 13 -0.45 -8.58 -17.94
C THR A 13 -1.34 -8.03 -16.82
N ALA A 14 -0.81 -7.24 -15.89
CA ALA A 14 -1.65 -6.53 -14.91
C ALA A 14 -2.59 -5.53 -15.59
N LEU A 15 -2.10 -4.79 -16.58
CA LEU A 15 -2.89 -3.81 -17.33
C LEU A 15 -3.98 -4.51 -18.14
N PHE A 16 -3.63 -5.58 -18.85
CA PHE A 16 -4.62 -6.39 -19.56
C PHE A 16 -5.66 -6.99 -18.60
N ALA A 17 -5.24 -7.52 -17.45
CA ALA A 17 -6.16 -8.06 -16.45
C ALA A 17 -7.15 -6.99 -15.96
N THR A 18 -6.67 -5.78 -15.63
CA THR A 18 -7.50 -4.64 -15.22
C THR A 18 -8.56 -4.31 -16.28
N ILE A 19 -8.14 -4.17 -17.54
CA ILE A 19 -9.04 -3.85 -18.66
C ILE A 19 -10.03 -4.99 -18.90
N ALA A 20 -9.57 -6.24 -18.93
CA ALA A 20 -10.40 -7.41 -19.19
C ALA A 20 -11.44 -7.64 -18.08
N TYR A 21 -11.07 -7.45 -16.80
CA TYR A 21 -12.00 -7.48 -15.68
C TYR A 21 -13.06 -6.38 -15.80
N TYR A 22 -12.65 -5.15 -16.11
CA TYR A 22 -13.58 -4.04 -16.33
C TYR A 22 -14.54 -4.28 -17.50
N LEU A 23 -14.04 -4.77 -18.64
CA LEU A 23 -14.86 -5.10 -19.80
C LEU A 23 -15.80 -6.28 -19.54
N SER A 24 -15.37 -7.26 -18.74
CA SER A 24 -16.21 -8.35 -18.28
C SER A 24 -17.38 -7.84 -17.41
N TYR A 25 -17.09 -6.92 -16.49
CA TYR A 25 -18.12 -6.20 -15.74
C TYR A 25 -19.10 -5.45 -16.66
N ARG A 26 -18.61 -4.80 -17.71
CA ARG A 26 -19.43 -4.07 -18.71
C ARG A 26 -20.20 -4.98 -19.67
N GLY A 27 -20.19 -6.30 -19.48
CA GLY A 27 -21.02 -7.25 -20.22
C GLY A 27 -20.24 -8.20 -21.14
N ARG A 28 -18.94 -8.00 -21.37
CA ARG A 28 -18.10 -8.92 -22.18
C ARG A 28 -17.64 -10.13 -21.35
N LYS A 29 -18.60 -10.92 -20.84
CA LYS A 29 -18.37 -12.01 -19.87
C LYS A 29 -17.33 -13.04 -20.32
N HIS A 30 -17.17 -13.27 -21.62
CA HIS A 30 -16.16 -14.19 -22.17
C HIS A 30 -14.71 -13.78 -21.86
N LEU A 31 -14.47 -12.52 -21.45
CA LEU A 31 -13.14 -12.04 -21.07
C LEU A 31 -12.73 -12.44 -19.65
N ILE A 32 -13.63 -12.97 -18.82
CA ILE A 32 -13.34 -13.27 -17.41
C ILE A 32 -12.19 -14.27 -17.25
N GLU A 33 -12.16 -15.34 -18.05
CA GLU A 33 -11.09 -16.34 -17.99
C GLU A 33 -9.75 -15.76 -18.46
N LYS A 34 -9.77 -14.88 -19.47
CA LYS A 34 -8.56 -14.17 -19.93
C LYS A 34 -8.05 -13.21 -18.86
N ALA A 35 -8.95 -12.51 -18.16
CA ALA A 35 -8.61 -11.61 -17.07
C ALA A 35 -7.93 -12.37 -15.91
N ARG A 36 -8.49 -13.52 -15.52
CA ARG A 36 -7.92 -14.41 -14.51
C ARG A 36 -6.55 -14.91 -14.92
N LEU A 37 -6.42 -15.49 -16.12
CA LEU A 37 -5.14 -16.00 -16.61
C LEU A 37 -4.07 -14.89 -16.59
N SER A 38 -4.42 -13.71 -17.08
CA SER A 38 -3.50 -12.58 -17.10
C SER A 38 -3.10 -12.10 -15.71
N TYR A 39 -4.04 -12.08 -14.75
CA TYR A 39 -3.71 -11.79 -13.35
C TYR A 39 -2.76 -12.84 -12.75
N HIS A 40 -2.96 -14.13 -13.03
CA HIS A 40 -2.07 -15.20 -12.57
C HIS A 40 -0.66 -15.06 -13.17
N ILE A 41 -0.54 -14.80 -14.47
CA ILE A 41 0.75 -14.56 -15.13
C ILE A 41 1.44 -13.36 -14.48
N SER A 42 0.71 -12.26 -14.25
CA SER A 42 1.24 -11.08 -13.56
C SER A 42 1.72 -11.41 -12.14
N ALA A 43 0.95 -12.19 -11.37
CA ALA A 43 1.32 -12.56 -10.01
C ALA A 43 2.55 -13.48 -9.97
N ILE A 44 2.61 -14.49 -10.85
CA ILE A 44 3.74 -15.41 -10.98
C ILE A 44 5.01 -14.63 -11.36
N THR A 45 4.91 -13.71 -12.31
CA THR A 45 6.08 -12.92 -12.75
C THR A 45 6.57 -11.95 -11.68
N VAL A 46 5.68 -11.35 -10.87
CA VAL A 46 6.07 -10.58 -9.67
C VAL A 46 6.78 -11.46 -8.64
N ILE A 47 6.27 -12.68 -8.39
CA ILE A 47 6.89 -13.63 -7.45
C ILE A 47 8.28 -14.04 -7.96
N LEU A 48 8.41 -14.36 -9.25
CA LEU A 48 9.70 -14.71 -9.86
C LEU A 48 10.68 -13.53 -9.83
N ALA A 49 10.23 -12.31 -10.09
CA ALA A 49 11.08 -11.13 -9.98
C ALA A 49 11.52 -10.90 -8.52
N SER A 50 10.63 -11.12 -7.55
CA SER A 50 10.96 -11.01 -6.11
C SER A 50 11.98 -12.07 -5.71
N ALA A 51 11.78 -13.32 -6.12
CA ALA A 51 12.72 -14.41 -5.88
C ALA A 51 14.07 -14.15 -6.55
N PHE A 52 14.07 -13.58 -7.76
CA PHE A 52 15.29 -13.20 -8.46
C PHE A 52 16.04 -12.08 -7.73
N LEU A 53 15.36 -11.02 -7.27
CA LEU A 53 15.98 -9.97 -6.47
C LEU A 53 16.59 -10.54 -5.18
N LEU A 54 15.87 -11.42 -4.47
CA LEU A 54 16.40 -12.08 -3.28
C LEU A 54 17.61 -12.95 -3.60
N TYR A 55 17.60 -13.68 -4.72
CA TYR A 55 18.76 -14.43 -5.20
C TYR A 55 19.98 -13.51 -5.44
N LEU A 56 19.79 -12.37 -6.10
CA LEU A 56 20.86 -11.40 -6.36
C LEU A 56 21.46 -10.86 -5.06
N ILE A 57 20.62 -10.60 -4.06
CA ILE A 57 21.03 -10.17 -2.72
C ILE A 57 21.85 -11.25 -2.01
N LEU A 58 21.33 -12.48 -1.95
CA LEU A 58 21.97 -13.60 -1.23
C LEU A 58 23.27 -14.08 -1.89
N THR A 59 23.46 -13.77 -3.17
CA THR A 59 24.68 -14.10 -3.93
C THR A 59 25.57 -12.89 -4.18
N HIS A 60 25.35 -11.78 -3.46
CA HIS A 60 26.20 -10.58 -3.48
C HIS A 60 26.48 -10.04 -4.89
N GLN A 61 25.45 -10.00 -5.73
CA GLN A 61 25.56 -9.53 -7.12
C GLN A 61 25.66 -8.00 -7.18
N PHE A 62 26.81 -7.46 -6.78
CA PHE A 62 27.08 -6.02 -6.64
C PHE A 62 27.07 -5.25 -7.97
N GLN A 63 27.04 -5.92 -9.11
CA GLN A 63 26.81 -5.25 -10.39
C GLN A 63 25.42 -4.59 -10.48
N TYR A 64 24.48 -4.99 -9.63
CA TYR A 64 23.17 -4.34 -9.52
C TYR A 64 23.21 -3.21 -8.49
N THR A 65 22.81 -2.01 -8.91
CA THR A 65 22.86 -0.79 -8.08
C THR A 65 22.15 -0.97 -6.75
N TYR A 66 20.98 -1.61 -6.74
CA TYR A 66 20.23 -1.85 -5.52
C TYR A 66 20.98 -2.77 -4.53
N VAL A 67 21.52 -3.89 -5.02
CA VAL A 67 22.27 -4.84 -4.19
C VAL A 67 23.50 -4.16 -3.61
N TRP A 68 24.29 -3.51 -4.47
CA TRP A 68 25.47 -2.76 -4.03
C TRP A 68 25.17 -1.64 -3.02
N SER A 69 24.03 -0.96 -3.17
CA SER A 69 23.70 0.19 -2.31
C SER A 69 23.23 -0.20 -0.91
N TYR A 70 22.67 -1.40 -0.74
CA TYR A 70 21.95 -1.78 0.49
C TYR A 70 22.42 -3.08 1.14
N SER A 71 23.28 -3.87 0.50
CA SER A 71 23.87 -5.08 1.09
C SER A 71 25.39 -5.00 1.19
N SER A 72 25.98 -5.90 1.97
CA SER A 72 27.42 -6.15 2.04
C SER A 72 27.67 -7.61 2.45
N THR A 73 28.90 -8.10 2.27
CA THR A 73 29.29 -9.46 2.69
C THR A 73 29.36 -9.63 4.21
N ASP A 74 29.49 -8.53 4.95
CA ASP A 74 29.56 -8.51 6.42
C ASP A 74 28.20 -8.69 7.13
N LEU A 75 27.09 -8.61 6.40
CA LEU A 75 25.75 -8.73 6.99
C LEU A 75 25.43 -10.18 7.35
N SER A 76 24.88 -10.39 8.56
CA SER A 76 24.26 -11.67 8.91
C SER A 76 23.12 -12.01 7.95
N THR A 77 22.86 -13.30 7.69
CA THR A 77 21.83 -13.73 6.72
C THR A 77 20.45 -13.07 6.94
N PRO A 78 19.92 -12.93 8.18
CA PRO A 78 18.65 -12.24 8.39
C PRO A 78 18.66 -10.78 7.95
N LEU A 79 19.74 -10.05 8.26
CA LEU A 79 19.91 -8.65 7.83
C LEU A 79 20.17 -8.55 6.34
N LEU A 80 20.88 -9.52 5.75
CA LEU A 80 21.08 -9.59 4.31
C LEU A 80 19.73 -9.77 3.58
N ILE A 81 18.85 -10.64 4.08
CA ILE A 81 17.49 -10.81 3.53
C ILE A 81 16.68 -9.51 3.67
N SER A 82 16.82 -8.79 4.79
CA SER A 82 16.05 -7.55 5.02
C SER A 82 16.44 -6.41 4.08
N THR A 83 17.62 -6.49 3.42
CA THR A 83 18.00 -5.56 2.35
C THR A 83 17.01 -5.57 1.17
N PHE A 84 16.21 -6.64 1.01
CA PHE A 84 15.14 -6.72 0.00
C PHE A 84 14.21 -5.51 0.02
N TYR A 85 14.00 -4.89 1.18
CA TYR A 85 13.07 -3.76 1.36
C TYR A 85 13.71 -2.56 2.05
N ALA A 86 15.04 -2.51 2.13
CA ALA A 86 15.78 -1.41 2.75
C ALA A 86 15.76 -0.12 1.90
N GLY A 87 15.75 -0.24 0.58
CA GLY A 87 15.65 0.89 -0.36
C GLY A 87 14.23 1.17 -0.85
N GLN A 88 14.10 2.18 -1.70
CA GLN A 88 12.79 2.54 -2.27
C GLN A 88 12.30 1.46 -3.24
N GLU A 89 13.15 1.05 -4.18
CA GLU A 89 12.87 0.07 -5.22
C GLU A 89 12.40 -1.26 -4.60
N GLY A 90 13.15 -1.75 -3.62
CA GLY A 90 12.83 -2.97 -2.89
C GLY A 90 11.54 -2.88 -2.08
N SER A 91 11.26 -1.75 -1.45
CA SER A 91 10.00 -1.56 -0.73
C SER A 91 8.77 -1.51 -1.66
N PHE A 92 8.88 -0.88 -2.84
CA PHE A 92 7.84 -0.93 -3.87
C PHE A 92 7.69 -2.35 -4.42
N MET A 93 8.78 -3.11 -4.52
CA MET A 93 8.76 -4.51 -4.90
C MET A 93 8.04 -5.36 -3.85
N LEU A 94 8.31 -5.15 -2.56
CA LEU A 94 7.62 -5.80 -1.45
C LEU A 94 6.12 -5.49 -1.44
N TRP A 95 5.74 -4.23 -1.65
CA TRP A 95 4.33 -3.84 -1.74
C TRP A 95 3.63 -4.51 -2.93
N THR A 96 4.30 -4.53 -4.08
CA THR A 96 3.79 -5.18 -5.30
C THR A 96 3.65 -6.69 -5.09
N PHE A 97 4.61 -7.32 -4.42
CA PHE A 97 4.60 -8.74 -4.06
C PHE A 97 3.40 -9.10 -3.20
N TYR A 98 3.17 -8.39 -2.09
CA TYR A 98 1.99 -8.64 -1.24
C TYR A 98 0.69 -8.32 -1.96
N THR A 99 0.64 -7.25 -2.76
CA THR A 99 -0.53 -6.92 -3.57
C THR A 99 -0.87 -8.06 -4.53
N ALA A 100 0.14 -8.63 -5.20
CA ALA A 100 -0.02 -9.74 -6.13
C ALA A 100 -0.59 -10.99 -5.42
N ILE A 101 0.01 -11.39 -4.30
CA ILE A 101 -0.39 -12.57 -3.51
C ILE A 101 -1.79 -12.39 -2.94
N LEU A 102 -2.06 -11.28 -2.25
CA LEU A 102 -3.37 -11.01 -1.65
C LEU A 102 -4.46 -10.97 -2.72
N GLY A 103 -4.17 -10.50 -3.93
CA GLY A 103 -5.15 -10.52 -5.00
C GLY A 103 -5.46 -11.92 -5.56
N LEU A 104 -4.58 -12.93 -5.41
CA LEU A 104 -4.92 -14.32 -5.72
C LEU A 104 -5.99 -14.86 -4.74
N PHE A 105 -5.82 -14.56 -3.46
CA PHE A 105 -6.82 -14.88 -2.43
C PHE A 105 -8.12 -14.11 -2.65
N LEU A 106 -8.01 -12.80 -2.92
CA LEU A 106 -9.16 -11.94 -3.19
C LEU A 106 -9.93 -12.40 -4.42
N MET A 107 -9.26 -12.77 -5.52
CA MET A 107 -9.93 -13.27 -6.73
C MET A 107 -10.77 -14.50 -6.42
N SER A 108 -10.20 -15.47 -5.71
CA SER A 108 -10.89 -16.69 -5.29
C SER A 108 -12.08 -16.38 -4.38
N TYR A 109 -11.90 -15.45 -3.45
CA TYR A 109 -12.94 -14.99 -2.53
C TYR A 109 -14.07 -14.25 -3.25
N ALA A 110 -13.75 -13.27 -4.09
CA ALA A 110 -14.70 -12.45 -4.83
C ALA A 110 -15.48 -13.28 -5.86
N ARG A 111 -14.85 -14.30 -6.47
CA ARG A 111 -15.52 -15.26 -7.37
C ARG A 111 -16.63 -16.00 -6.65
N ARG A 112 -16.36 -16.55 -5.46
CA ARG A 112 -17.36 -17.27 -4.65
C ARG A 112 -18.54 -16.40 -4.24
N ASN A 113 -18.33 -15.09 -4.16
CA ASN A 113 -19.36 -14.12 -3.76
C ASN A 113 -20.02 -13.39 -4.95
N GLY A 114 -19.55 -13.58 -6.18
CA GLY A 114 -20.17 -12.99 -7.38
C GLY A 114 -19.82 -11.53 -7.67
N TYR A 115 -18.67 -11.04 -7.20
CA TYR A 115 -18.19 -9.64 -7.39
C TYR A 115 -16.79 -9.57 -8.01
N GLU A 116 -16.30 -10.68 -8.58
CA GLU A 116 -14.92 -10.78 -9.07
C GLU A 116 -14.57 -9.72 -10.13
N PRO A 117 -15.35 -9.54 -11.22
CA PRO A 117 -14.98 -8.57 -12.26
C PRO A 117 -14.81 -7.14 -11.74
N GLU A 118 -15.71 -6.71 -10.86
CA GLU A 118 -15.72 -5.37 -10.31
C GLU A 118 -14.55 -5.16 -9.34
N VAL A 119 -14.43 -6.04 -8.33
CA VAL A 119 -13.40 -5.92 -7.28
C VAL A 119 -12.01 -6.07 -7.88
N MET A 120 -11.81 -7.08 -8.74
CA MET A 120 -10.49 -7.33 -9.33
C MET A 120 -10.09 -6.27 -10.36
N SER A 121 -11.04 -5.59 -11.02
CA SER A 121 -10.69 -4.46 -11.90
C SER A 121 -10.02 -3.32 -11.12
N ILE A 122 -10.59 -2.95 -9.97
CA ILE A 122 -10.07 -1.86 -9.13
C ILE A 122 -8.80 -2.29 -8.40
N TYR A 123 -8.77 -3.50 -7.86
CA TYR A 123 -7.60 -4.01 -7.14
C TYR A 123 -6.40 -4.22 -8.08
N SER A 124 -6.62 -4.72 -9.30
CA SER A 124 -5.56 -4.87 -10.30
C SER A 124 -5.02 -3.52 -10.79
N LEU A 125 -5.86 -2.47 -10.81
CA LEU A 125 -5.41 -1.11 -11.14
C LEU A 125 -4.38 -0.60 -10.13
N VAL A 126 -4.55 -0.88 -8.83
CA VAL A 126 -3.52 -0.55 -7.81
C VAL A 126 -2.19 -1.20 -8.17
N LYS A 127 -2.21 -2.50 -8.51
CA LYS A 127 -1.01 -3.24 -8.92
C LYS A 127 -0.36 -2.66 -10.19
N VAL A 128 -1.15 -2.20 -11.17
CA VAL A 128 -0.63 -1.52 -12.38
C VAL A 128 0.19 -0.29 -12.02
N PHE A 129 -0.29 0.55 -11.09
CA PHE A 129 0.44 1.74 -10.66
C PHE A 129 1.73 1.40 -9.91
N LEU A 130 1.71 0.39 -9.03
CA LEU A 130 2.92 -0.08 -8.34
C LEU A 130 3.96 -0.62 -9.33
N LEU A 131 3.52 -1.38 -10.33
CA LEU A 131 4.39 -1.86 -11.40
C LEU A 131 4.92 -0.74 -12.29
N LEU A 132 4.14 0.31 -12.54
CA LEU A 132 4.60 1.50 -13.27
C LEU A 132 5.71 2.24 -12.50
N ILE A 133 5.60 2.33 -11.17
CA ILE A 133 6.68 2.85 -10.32
C ILE A 133 7.93 1.97 -10.46
N LEU A 134 7.80 0.64 -10.43
CA LEU A 134 8.93 -0.28 -10.59
C LEU A 134 9.57 -0.27 -11.97
N ILE A 135 8.83 0.13 -13.02
CA ILE A 135 9.40 0.36 -14.35
C ILE A 135 10.33 1.57 -14.33
N VAL A 136 9.96 2.63 -13.62
CA VAL A 136 10.74 3.87 -13.51
C VAL A 136 11.89 3.72 -12.50
N LYS A 137 11.63 3.04 -11.38
CA LYS A 137 12.55 2.85 -10.26
C LYS A 137 12.77 1.36 -9.99
N SER A 138 13.52 0.72 -10.88
CA SER A 138 13.71 -0.73 -10.89
C SER A 138 14.85 -1.15 -9.95
N PRO A 139 14.70 -2.21 -9.13
CA PRO A 139 15.82 -2.73 -8.33
C PRO A 139 16.88 -3.50 -9.17
N PHE A 140 16.61 -3.69 -10.47
CA PHE A 140 17.45 -4.45 -11.39
C PHE A 140 18.33 -3.57 -12.31
N GLU A 141 18.52 -2.30 -11.96
CA GLU A 141 19.47 -1.44 -12.69
C GLU A 141 20.91 -1.87 -12.41
N TYR A 142 21.76 -1.79 -13.43
CA TYR A 142 23.18 -2.01 -13.25
C TYR A 142 23.89 -0.72 -12.82
N VAL A 143 25.01 -0.86 -12.09
CA VAL A 143 25.80 0.29 -11.60
C VAL A 143 26.23 1.21 -12.75
N TRP A 144 26.64 0.67 -13.90
CA TRP A 144 27.02 1.47 -15.06
C TRP A 144 25.86 2.15 -15.78
N GLU A 145 24.61 1.71 -15.57
CA GLU A 145 23.43 2.42 -16.07
C GLU A 145 23.06 3.61 -15.19
N THR A 146 23.24 3.47 -13.87
CA THR A 146 22.95 4.53 -12.90
C THR A 146 24.00 5.65 -12.95
N TRP A 147 25.27 5.33 -13.22
CA TRP A 147 26.36 6.30 -13.33
C TRP A 147 27.06 6.27 -14.71
N PRO A 148 26.36 6.66 -15.79
CA PRO A 148 26.92 6.61 -17.13
C PRO A 148 28.15 7.52 -17.25
N GLY A 149 29.24 6.98 -17.80
CA GLY A 149 30.50 7.70 -18.00
C GLY A 149 31.40 7.83 -16.77
N GLN A 150 30.95 7.43 -15.57
CA GLN A 150 31.79 7.37 -14.37
C GLN A 150 32.43 5.99 -14.18
N VAL A 151 31.76 4.94 -14.65
CA VAL A 151 32.23 3.56 -14.63
C VAL A 151 32.04 2.92 -16.00
N HIS A 152 32.84 1.90 -16.31
CA HIS A 152 32.72 1.16 -17.57
C HIS A 152 31.60 0.11 -17.48
N GLU A 153 31.02 -0.25 -18.63
CA GLU A 153 30.04 -1.33 -18.72
C GLU A 153 30.65 -2.66 -18.26
N GLY A 154 29.92 -3.40 -17.43
CA GLY A 154 30.40 -4.64 -16.81
C GLY A 154 31.20 -4.44 -15.53
N PHE A 155 31.40 -3.20 -15.05
CA PHE A 155 32.04 -2.95 -13.77
C PHE A 155 31.25 -3.58 -12.61
N ILE A 156 31.94 -4.40 -11.81
CA ILE A 156 31.38 -5.03 -10.61
C ILE A 156 32.13 -4.46 -9.40
N PRO A 157 31.45 -3.69 -8.53
CA PRO A 157 32.03 -3.26 -7.26
C PRO A 157 32.51 -4.45 -6.42
N PRO A 158 33.67 -4.37 -5.75
CA PRO A 158 34.22 -5.48 -4.97
C PRO A 158 33.45 -5.74 -3.67
N GLU A 159 32.79 -4.71 -3.12
CA GLU A 159 32.01 -4.79 -1.88
C GLU A 159 30.81 -3.84 -1.96
N GLY A 160 29.73 -4.19 -1.27
CA GLY A 160 28.54 -3.39 -1.12
C GLY A 160 28.63 -2.40 0.04
N ARG A 161 27.79 -1.37 0.02
CA ARG A 161 27.78 -0.30 1.03
C ARG A 161 27.18 -0.74 2.37
N GLY A 162 26.50 -1.88 2.41
CA GLY A 162 25.82 -2.39 3.59
C GLY A 162 24.52 -1.65 3.90
N LEU A 163 23.85 -2.10 4.96
CA LEU A 163 22.72 -1.38 5.54
C LEU A 163 23.20 -0.17 6.34
N ASN A 164 22.39 0.88 6.36
CA ASN A 164 22.53 1.95 7.34
C ASN A 164 22.65 1.32 8.75
N PRO A 165 23.67 1.69 9.56
CA PRO A 165 23.86 1.12 10.89
C PRO A 165 22.62 1.15 11.78
N LEU A 166 21.76 2.17 11.67
CA LEU A 166 20.49 2.26 12.42
C LEU A 166 19.47 1.18 12.02
N LEU A 167 19.60 0.62 10.81
CA LEU A 167 18.75 -0.45 10.29
C LEU A 167 19.29 -1.85 10.61
N GLN A 168 20.50 -1.97 11.15
CA GLN A 168 21.12 -3.26 11.51
C GLN A 168 20.58 -3.78 12.86
N ASN A 169 19.27 -3.98 12.91
CA ASN A 169 18.55 -4.47 14.07
C ASN A 169 17.59 -5.60 13.66
N PHE A 170 17.30 -6.54 14.57
CA PHE A 170 16.32 -7.60 14.37
C PHE A 170 14.94 -7.08 13.91
N TRP A 171 14.49 -5.94 14.42
CA TRP A 171 13.19 -5.36 14.07
C TRP A 171 13.06 -5.01 12.58
N MET A 172 14.17 -4.63 11.93
CA MET A 172 14.22 -4.41 10.48
C MET A 172 13.78 -5.66 9.71
N VAL A 173 14.04 -6.87 10.23
CA VAL A 173 13.68 -8.13 9.56
C VAL A 173 12.18 -8.38 9.52
N ILE A 174 11.44 -7.89 10.53
CA ILE A 174 10.04 -8.27 10.76
C ILE A 174 9.05 -7.12 10.54
N HIS A 175 9.42 -5.89 10.88
CA HIS A 175 8.51 -4.75 10.84
C HIS A 175 8.06 -4.39 9.40
N PRO A 176 8.95 -4.15 8.42
CA PRO A 176 8.54 -3.75 7.07
C PRO A 176 7.63 -4.78 6.38
N PRO A 177 7.91 -6.10 6.41
CA PRO A 177 6.98 -7.10 5.88
C PRO A 177 5.54 -6.96 6.43
N ILE A 178 5.39 -6.76 7.74
CA ILE A 178 4.08 -6.68 8.39
C ILE A 178 3.33 -5.40 7.99
N ILE A 179 3.99 -4.24 8.00
CA ILE A 179 3.33 -2.98 7.64
C ILE A 179 2.91 -2.97 6.15
N PHE A 180 3.73 -3.56 5.26
CA PHE A 180 3.42 -3.63 3.83
C PHE A 180 2.30 -4.63 3.50
N ILE A 181 2.11 -5.70 4.28
CA ILE A 181 0.89 -6.53 4.21
C ILE A 181 -0.34 -5.66 4.54
N GLY A 182 -0.25 -4.81 5.57
CA GLY A 182 -1.29 -3.85 5.91
C GLY A 182 -1.61 -2.89 4.77
N PHE A 183 -0.59 -2.29 4.16
CA PHE A 183 -0.73 -1.36 3.03
C PHE A 183 -1.40 -2.02 1.82
N ALA A 184 -0.96 -3.23 1.45
CA ALA A 184 -1.55 -4.00 0.36
C ALA A 184 -3.01 -4.39 0.67
N SER A 185 -3.29 -4.78 1.92
CA SER A 185 -4.62 -5.22 2.34
C SER A 185 -5.64 -4.08 2.33
N MET A 186 -5.24 -2.83 2.60
CA MET A 186 -6.13 -1.67 2.59
C MET A 186 -6.73 -1.35 1.20
N ALA A 187 -6.10 -1.80 0.11
CA ALA A 187 -6.67 -1.69 -1.23
C ALA A 187 -7.94 -2.55 -1.42
N ILE A 188 -8.14 -3.58 -0.59
CA ILE A 188 -9.26 -4.53 -0.68
C ILE A 188 -10.58 -3.91 -0.22
N PRO A 189 -10.71 -3.33 1.00
CA PRO A 189 -11.94 -2.64 1.40
C PRO A 189 -12.23 -1.43 0.51
N TYR A 190 -11.20 -0.74 0.00
CA TYR A 190 -11.37 0.28 -1.05
C TYR A 190 -12.05 -0.32 -2.29
N SER A 191 -11.51 -1.42 -2.84
CA SER A 191 -12.05 -2.07 -4.05
C SER A 191 -13.49 -2.58 -3.87
N HIS A 192 -13.85 -3.05 -2.66
CA HIS A 192 -15.22 -3.40 -2.32
C HIS A 192 -16.15 -2.17 -2.22
N ALA A 193 -15.69 -1.07 -1.62
CA ALA A 193 -16.47 0.17 -1.56
C ALA A 193 -16.75 0.73 -2.97
N ILE A 194 -15.74 0.72 -3.86
CA ILE A 194 -15.94 1.10 -5.27
C ILE A 194 -16.92 0.16 -5.97
N THR A 195 -16.78 -1.15 -5.78
CA THR A 195 -17.71 -2.15 -6.34
C THR A 195 -19.15 -1.90 -5.88
N ALA A 196 -19.37 -1.58 -4.60
CA ALA A 196 -20.69 -1.25 -4.07
C ALA A 196 -21.31 -0.04 -4.78
N LEU A 197 -20.51 1.00 -5.02
CA LEU A 197 -20.92 2.21 -5.75
C LEU A 197 -21.20 1.93 -7.24
N LEU A 198 -20.40 1.08 -7.88
CA LEU A 198 -20.56 0.69 -9.29
C LEU A 198 -21.81 -0.17 -9.53
N ARG A 199 -22.08 -1.12 -8.62
CA ARG A 199 -23.25 -2.01 -8.67
C ARG A 199 -24.52 -1.41 -8.09
N ARG A 200 -24.40 -0.28 -7.37
CA ARG A 200 -25.48 0.33 -6.58
C ARG A 200 -26.01 -0.62 -5.49
N GLU A 201 -25.14 -1.46 -4.96
CA GLU A 201 -25.44 -2.45 -3.92
C GLU A 201 -24.85 -1.99 -2.58
N TYR A 202 -25.54 -1.06 -1.92
CA TYR A 202 -24.97 -0.33 -0.79
C TYR A 202 -25.04 -1.03 0.56
N LEU A 203 -25.89 -2.05 0.73
CA LEU A 203 -26.12 -2.70 2.04
C LEU A 203 -25.36 -4.03 2.19
N THR A 204 -25.01 -4.70 1.09
CA THR A 204 -24.45 -6.06 1.11
C THR A 204 -22.92 -6.09 1.09
N TRP A 205 -22.27 -5.00 0.66
CA TRP A 205 -20.81 -4.95 0.45
C TRP A 205 -19.96 -5.08 1.72
N VAL A 206 -20.52 -4.74 2.89
CA VAL A 206 -19.78 -4.85 4.17
C VAL A 206 -19.48 -6.30 4.49
N LYS A 207 -20.38 -7.24 4.18
CA LYS A 207 -20.18 -8.66 4.49
C LYS A 207 -18.89 -9.20 3.84
N PRO A 208 -18.63 -8.99 2.54
CA PRO A 208 -17.36 -9.39 1.94
C PRO A 208 -16.17 -8.48 2.28
N ALA A 209 -16.36 -7.19 2.56
CA ALA A 209 -15.27 -6.27 2.87
C ALA A 209 -14.71 -6.42 4.30
N MET A 210 -15.58 -6.65 5.28
CA MET A 210 -15.25 -6.57 6.71
C MET A 210 -14.10 -7.49 7.16
N PRO A 211 -14.00 -8.77 6.74
CA PRO A 211 -12.85 -9.61 7.10
C PRO A 211 -11.52 -9.02 6.65
N TRP A 212 -11.49 -8.41 5.46
CA TRP A 212 -10.30 -7.76 4.92
C TRP A 212 -9.99 -6.43 5.62
N THR A 213 -11.00 -5.65 6.00
CA THR A 213 -10.80 -4.45 6.83
C THR A 213 -10.18 -4.80 8.18
N ILE A 214 -10.66 -5.87 8.82
CA ILE A 214 -10.10 -6.37 10.10
C ILE A 214 -8.66 -6.86 9.89
N PHE A 215 -8.42 -7.68 8.87
CA PHE A 215 -7.07 -8.16 8.56
C PHE A 215 -6.08 -7.02 8.30
N ALA A 216 -6.49 -6.01 7.53
CA ALA A 216 -5.68 -4.83 7.26
C ALA A 216 -5.40 -4.02 8.54
N ALA A 217 -6.42 -3.79 9.38
CA ALA A 217 -6.25 -3.06 10.63
C ALA A 217 -5.35 -3.81 11.63
N LEU A 218 -5.44 -5.14 11.71
CA LEU A 218 -4.59 -5.96 12.58
C LEU A 218 -3.13 -5.94 12.13
N THR A 219 -2.88 -6.11 10.83
CA THR A 219 -1.52 -6.12 10.27
C THR A 219 -0.87 -4.73 10.32
N LEU A 220 -1.62 -3.67 10.00
CA LEU A 220 -1.18 -2.30 10.23
C LEU A 220 -0.87 -2.05 11.71
N GLY A 221 -1.79 -2.40 12.61
CA GLY A 221 -1.60 -2.19 14.05
C GLY A 221 -0.40 -2.95 14.62
N ALA A 222 -0.18 -4.19 14.17
CA ALA A 222 1.00 -4.96 14.52
C ALA A 222 2.28 -4.31 13.99
N GLY A 223 2.28 -3.86 12.72
CA GLY A 223 3.40 -3.13 12.13
C GLY A 223 3.73 -1.87 12.94
N LEU A 224 2.72 -1.07 13.29
CA LEU A 224 2.86 0.14 14.11
C LEU A 224 3.41 -0.16 15.52
N ALA A 225 2.91 -1.20 16.18
CA ALA A 225 3.38 -1.58 17.51
C ALA A 225 4.85 -2.02 17.49
N ILE A 226 5.23 -2.85 16.51
CA ILE A 226 6.61 -3.31 16.35
C ILE A 226 7.52 -2.14 15.96
N GLY A 227 7.08 -1.27 15.05
CA GLY A 227 7.84 -0.10 14.61
C GLY A 227 8.07 0.88 15.76
N GLY A 228 7.04 1.18 16.54
CA GLY A 228 7.17 2.05 17.72
C GLY A 228 8.10 1.48 18.79
N PHE A 229 8.10 0.15 18.99
CA PHE A 229 9.07 -0.48 19.89
C PHE A 229 10.50 -0.40 19.36
N TRP A 230 10.70 -0.63 18.06
CA TRP A 230 11.99 -0.51 17.41
C TRP A 230 12.56 0.91 17.50
N ALA A 231 11.72 1.92 17.23
CA ALA A 231 12.09 3.33 17.37
C ALA A 231 12.52 3.65 18.81
N TYR A 232 11.78 3.16 19.81
CA TYR A 232 12.14 3.31 21.22
C TYR A 232 13.50 2.69 21.56
N GLU A 233 13.76 1.46 21.08
CA GLU A 233 15.03 0.78 21.30
C GLU A 233 16.21 1.50 20.65
N THR A 234 16.02 2.04 19.45
CA THR A 234 17.11 2.63 18.65
C THR A 234 17.37 4.10 19.02
N LEU A 235 16.33 4.87 19.35
CA LEU A 235 16.40 6.33 19.57
C LEU A 235 16.35 6.74 21.04
N GLY A 236 16.00 5.84 21.97
CA GLY A 236 16.03 6.08 23.41
C GLY A 236 14.88 6.93 23.98
N TRP A 237 15.08 7.53 25.17
CA TRP A 237 14.05 8.30 25.88
C TRP A 237 13.78 9.65 25.18
N GLY A 238 12.51 9.83 24.81
CA GLY A 238 12.04 10.76 23.76
C GLY A 238 11.34 10.02 22.60
N GLY A 239 11.55 8.69 22.52
CA GLY A 239 11.24 7.83 21.38
C GLY A 239 10.12 6.80 21.55
N PHE A 240 8.96 7.13 22.12
CA PHE A 240 7.73 6.59 21.51
C PHE A 240 7.30 7.61 20.47
N TRP A 241 7.63 7.31 19.21
CA TRP A 241 7.30 8.08 18.02
C TRP A 241 7.99 9.41 17.87
N GLY A 242 8.42 10.13 18.92
CA GLY A 242 9.15 11.42 18.78
C GLY A 242 8.44 12.45 17.89
N TRP A 243 7.15 12.23 17.60
CA TRP A 243 6.39 12.86 16.52
C TRP A 243 6.99 12.73 15.10
N ASP A 244 7.78 11.70 14.83
CA ASP A 244 8.32 11.35 13.53
C ASP A 244 7.19 11.28 12.47
N PRO A 245 7.27 12.12 11.43
CA PRO A 245 6.22 12.22 10.43
C PRO A 245 5.98 10.93 9.66
N VAL A 246 6.97 10.06 9.50
CA VAL A 246 6.83 8.79 8.76
C VAL A 246 5.99 7.81 9.57
N GLU A 247 6.31 7.63 10.84
CA GLU A 247 5.50 6.80 11.74
C GLU A 247 4.08 7.37 11.84
N ASN A 248 3.94 8.66 12.16
CA ASN A 248 2.65 9.37 12.26
C ASN A 248 1.80 9.21 11.00
N SER A 249 2.40 9.29 9.82
CA SER A 249 1.67 9.12 8.56
C SER A 249 1.01 7.75 8.44
N SER A 250 1.62 6.70 9.01
CA SER A 250 1.10 5.33 8.98
C SER A 250 0.07 5.02 10.07
N LEU A 251 0.05 5.80 11.17
CA LEU A 251 -1.00 5.74 12.21
C LEU A 251 -2.37 6.19 11.69
N VAL A 252 -2.39 7.25 10.88
CA VAL A 252 -3.63 7.87 10.39
C VAL A 252 -4.51 6.86 9.62
N PRO A 253 -4.05 6.11 8.61
CA PRO A 253 -4.89 5.11 7.94
C PRO A 253 -5.33 3.98 8.88
N TRP A 254 -4.53 3.62 9.89
CA TRP A 254 -4.93 2.63 10.89
C TRP A 254 -6.10 3.12 11.76
N LEU A 255 -6.05 4.37 12.26
CA LEU A 255 -7.15 4.97 13.03
C LEU A 255 -8.45 4.99 12.22
N ILE A 256 -8.38 5.37 10.93
CA ILE A 256 -9.53 5.34 10.03
C ILE A 256 -10.02 3.90 9.81
N ALA A 257 -9.13 2.92 9.63
CA ALA A 257 -9.51 1.52 9.48
C ALA A 257 -10.22 0.97 10.73
N VAL A 258 -9.69 1.23 11.93
CA VAL A 258 -10.32 0.86 13.20
C VAL A 258 -11.69 1.52 13.34
N GLY A 259 -11.78 2.83 13.09
CA GLY A 259 -13.06 3.55 13.10
C GLY A 259 -14.07 2.97 12.09
N THR A 260 -13.59 2.54 10.92
CA THR A 260 -14.41 1.89 9.89
C THR A 260 -14.98 0.56 10.37
N ILE A 261 -14.20 -0.25 11.09
CA ILE A 261 -14.65 -1.55 11.61
C ILE A 261 -15.84 -1.38 12.57
N HIS A 262 -15.78 -0.38 13.47
CA HIS A 262 -16.85 -0.07 14.42
C HIS A 262 -18.17 0.21 13.70
N THR A 263 -18.13 1.07 12.68
CA THR A 263 -19.34 1.47 11.94
C THR A 263 -19.76 0.45 10.88
N MET A 264 -18.85 -0.37 10.35
CA MET A 264 -19.17 -1.53 9.51
C MET A 264 -19.97 -2.58 10.30
N TYR A 265 -19.61 -2.82 11.57
CA TYR A 265 -20.38 -3.70 12.44
C TYR A 265 -21.84 -3.23 12.55
N VAL A 266 -22.04 -1.93 12.77
CA VAL A 266 -23.38 -1.34 12.84
C VAL A 266 -24.11 -1.46 11.50
N GLN A 267 -23.48 -1.10 10.38
CA GLN A 267 -24.10 -1.22 9.06
C GLN A 267 -24.52 -2.66 8.75
N ARG A 268 -23.71 -3.66 9.12
CA ARG A 268 -24.05 -5.06 8.89
C ARG A 268 -25.31 -5.50 9.66
N ARG A 269 -25.61 -4.87 10.80
CA ARG A 269 -26.77 -5.17 11.64
C ARG A 269 -28.02 -4.40 11.22
N THR A 270 -27.88 -3.11 10.90
CA THR A 270 -29.02 -2.20 10.74
C THR A 270 -29.11 -1.56 9.35
N GLY A 271 -28.03 -1.57 8.57
CA GLY A 271 -27.91 -0.79 7.32
C GLY A 271 -27.58 0.70 7.53
N ALA A 272 -27.48 1.16 8.78
CA ALA A 272 -27.06 2.51 9.13
C ALA A 272 -25.62 2.82 8.70
N PHE A 273 -25.26 4.10 8.66
CA PHE A 273 -23.90 4.59 8.36
C PHE A 273 -23.29 4.12 7.02
N THR A 274 -24.12 3.65 6.09
CA THR A 274 -23.66 3.14 4.79
C THR A 274 -22.78 4.15 4.03
N ARG A 275 -23.21 5.42 3.94
CA ARG A 275 -22.42 6.48 3.28
C ARG A 275 -21.08 6.74 4.01
N TRP A 276 -21.10 6.70 5.34
CA TRP A 276 -19.91 6.90 6.17
C TRP A 276 -18.90 5.79 5.93
N ASN A 277 -19.32 4.53 5.97
CA ASN A 277 -18.41 3.39 5.77
C ASN A 277 -17.80 3.33 4.37
N LEU A 278 -18.58 3.70 3.33
CA LEU A 278 -18.05 3.84 1.97
C LEU A 278 -16.96 4.92 1.93
N GLY A 279 -17.25 6.10 2.49
CA GLY A 279 -16.29 7.20 2.57
C GLY A 279 -15.04 6.87 3.38
N MET A 280 -15.19 6.22 4.54
CA MET A 280 -14.09 5.83 5.41
C MET A 280 -13.20 4.76 4.78
N SER A 281 -13.78 3.77 4.08
CA SER A 281 -13.00 2.77 3.35
C SER A 281 -12.21 3.37 2.19
N ILE A 282 -12.79 4.38 1.51
CA ILE A 282 -12.09 5.15 0.49
C ILE A 282 -10.95 5.97 1.12
N LEU A 283 -11.26 6.71 2.19
CA LEU A 283 -10.32 7.57 2.90
C LEU A 283 -9.13 6.78 3.43
N ALA A 284 -9.36 5.64 4.06
CA ALA A 284 -8.30 4.84 4.66
C ALA A 284 -7.25 4.39 3.64
N PHE A 285 -7.67 3.97 2.43
CA PHE A 285 -6.71 3.62 1.38
C PHE A 285 -6.01 4.86 0.81
N VAL A 286 -6.73 5.96 0.56
CA VAL A 286 -6.12 7.22 0.13
C VAL A 286 -5.05 7.69 1.12
N LEU A 287 -5.27 7.50 2.42
CA LEU A 287 -4.30 7.83 3.46
C LEU A 287 -3.07 6.91 3.49
N VAL A 288 -3.20 5.64 3.08
CA VAL A 288 -2.03 4.76 2.82
C VAL A 288 -1.20 5.34 1.66
N LEU A 289 -1.85 5.80 0.60
CA LEU A 289 -1.17 6.42 -0.54
C LEU A 289 -0.50 7.74 -0.13
N TYR A 290 -1.18 8.53 0.70
CA TYR A 290 -0.63 9.75 1.27
C TYR A 290 0.59 9.49 2.18
N SER A 291 0.50 8.49 3.06
CA SER A 291 1.64 8.05 3.88
C SER A 291 2.82 7.61 3.01
N THR A 292 2.56 6.87 1.93
CA THR A 292 3.59 6.50 0.96
C THR A 292 4.21 7.74 0.30
N PHE A 293 3.39 8.69 -0.13
CA PHE A 293 3.89 9.95 -0.70
C PHE A 293 4.80 10.68 0.29
N LEU A 294 4.35 10.90 1.53
CA LEU A 294 5.14 11.56 2.57
C LEU A 294 6.49 10.87 2.80
N THR A 295 6.49 9.54 2.89
CA THR A 295 7.67 8.74 3.22
C THR A 295 8.65 8.59 2.05
N ARG A 296 8.16 8.60 0.80
CA ARG A 296 8.94 8.23 -0.40
C ARG A 296 9.18 9.36 -1.41
N SER A 297 8.60 10.54 -1.21
CA SER A 297 8.74 11.68 -2.13
C SER A 297 9.97 12.56 -1.87
N GLY A 298 10.67 12.37 -0.74
CA GLY A 298 11.72 13.29 -0.30
C GLY A 298 11.22 14.56 0.38
N VAL A 299 9.90 14.79 0.43
CA VAL A 299 9.31 16.03 0.98
C VAL A 299 9.58 16.19 2.49
N LEU A 300 9.74 15.07 3.21
CA LEU A 300 10.07 15.05 4.63
C LEU A 300 11.58 14.86 4.90
N GLY A 301 12.44 14.99 3.89
CA GLY A 301 13.87 14.69 3.99
C GLY A 301 14.61 15.48 5.08
N ASP A 302 14.17 16.72 5.36
CA ASP A 302 14.79 17.59 6.37
C ASP A 302 14.21 17.36 7.79
N THR A 303 13.09 16.65 7.92
CA THR A 303 12.27 16.61 9.15
C THR A 303 12.01 15.21 9.70
N SER A 304 12.43 14.16 8.99
CA SER A 304 12.17 12.78 9.37
C SER A 304 13.39 11.90 9.10
N VAL A 305 13.86 11.20 10.13
CA VAL A 305 15.00 10.27 10.02
C VAL A 305 14.67 9.03 9.19
N HIS A 306 13.37 8.71 9.06
CA HIS A 306 12.86 7.59 8.27
C HIS A 306 12.46 7.97 6.84
N SER A 307 12.61 9.24 6.43
CA SER A 307 12.21 9.66 5.08
C SER A 307 13.25 9.21 4.07
N PHE A 308 12.77 8.77 2.91
CA PHE A 308 13.65 8.46 1.79
C PHE A 308 14.02 9.74 1.03
N VAL A 309 15.22 9.78 0.46
CA VAL A 309 15.71 10.87 -0.38
C VAL A 309 14.85 11.08 -1.64
N ASP A 310 15.02 12.24 -2.28
CA ASP A 310 14.33 12.62 -3.53
C ASP A 310 14.33 11.45 -4.53
N PRO A 311 13.15 10.94 -4.93
CA PRO A 311 13.06 9.77 -5.78
C PRO A 311 13.22 10.08 -7.28
N GLY A 312 13.37 11.36 -7.64
CA GLY A 312 13.33 11.87 -9.00
C GLY A 312 11.91 12.31 -9.40
N MET A 313 11.84 13.29 -10.32
CA MET A 313 10.59 13.93 -10.76
C MET A 313 9.53 12.94 -11.26
N TRP A 314 9.94 11.87 -11.95
CA TRP A 314 9.00 10.87 -12.47
C TRP A 314 8.29 10.09 -11.36
N VAL A 315 9.02 9.61 -10.35
CA VAL A 315 8.44 8.88 -9.23
C VAL A 315 7.57 9.81 -8.39
N TYR A 316 8.04 11.04 -8.14
CA TYR A 316 7.25 12.07 -7.45
C TYR A 316 5.90 12.32 -8.14
N SER A 317 5.92 12.49 -9.47
CA SER A 317 4.71 12.71 -10.27
C SER A 317 3.79 11.49 -10.28
N LEU A 318 4.34 10.27 -10.29
CA LEU A 318 3.56 9.04 -10.21
C LEU A 318 2.85 8.89 -8.85
N LEU A 319 3.52 9.22 -7.75
CA LEU A 319 2.92 9.16 -6.41
C LEU A 319 1.74 10.14 -6.27
N ILE A 320 1.89 11.36 -6.78
CA ILE A 320 0.78 12.34 -6.83
C ILE A 320 -0.34 11.85 -7.74
N SER A 321 0.00 11.35 -8.93
CA SER A 321 -0.99 10.85 -9.89
C SER A 321 -1.82 9.71 -9.29
N LEU A 322 -1.16 8.79 -8.58
CA LEU A 322 -1.79 7.69 -7.87
C LEU A 322 -2.78 8.24 -6.82
N MET A 323 -2.34 9.16 -5.95
CA MET A 323 -3.24 9.80 -4.97
C MET A 323 -4.45 10.46 -5.63
N VAL A 324 -4.24 11.30 -6.65
CA VAL A 324 -5.31 12.05 -7.32
C VAL A 324 -6.29 11.11 -8.01
N ILE A 325 -5.80 10.08 -8.71
CA ILE A 325 -6.64 9.12 -9.43
C ILE A 325 -7.49 8.30 -8.47
N PHE A 326 -6.91 7.70 -7.43
CA PHE A 326 -7.68 6.86 -6.51
C PHE A 326 -8.63 7.66 -5.61
N THR A 327 -8.25 8.89 -5.25
CA THR A 327 -9.14 9.85 -4.58
C THR A 327 -10.30 10.24 -5.49
N GLY A 328 -10.01 10.59 -6.74
CA GLY A 328 -11.00 11.00 -7.74
C GLY A 328 -11.98 9.87 -8.09
N ILE A 329 -11.49 8.64 -8.31
CA ILE A 329 -12.35 7.47 -8.50
C ILE A 329 -13.22 7.25 -7.27
N GLY A 330 -12.64 7.24 -6.08
CA GLY A 330 -13.36 6.94 -4.84
C GLY A 330 -14.40 7.99 -4.48
N PHE A 331 -13.95 9.19 -4.14
CA PHE A 331 -14.84 10.26 -3.70
C PHE A 331 -15.69 10.81 -4.84
N GLY A 332 -15.21 10.80 -6.09
CA GLY A 332 -16.01 11.20 -7.25
C GLY A 332 -17.20 10.27 -7.47
N LEU A 333 -17.02 8.94 -7.42
CA LEU A 333 -18.13 7.99 -7.50
C LEU A 333 -19.07 8.10 -6.29
N LEU A 334 -18.52 8.23 -5.08
CA LEU A 334 -19.33 8.41 -3.87
C LEU A 334 -20.20 9.66 -3.96
N PHE A 335 -19.62 10.77 -4.41
CA PHE A 335 -20.35 12.04 -4.60
C PHE A 335 -21.43 11.92 -5.68
N ALA A 336 -21.11 11.32 -6.82
CA ALA A 336 -22.06 11.10 -7.91
C ALA A 336 -23.26 10.25 -7.48
N ARG A 337 -23.03 9.24 -6.64
CA ARG A 337 -24.07 8.29 -6.18
C ARG A 337 -24.69 8.64 -4.82
N ARG A 338 -24.26 9.72 -4.16
CA ARG A 338 -24.65 10.02 -2.77
C ARG A 338 -26.16 10.05 -2.50
N LYS A 339 -26.95 10.44 -3.51
CA LYS A 339 -28.42 10.54 -3.44
C LYS A 339 -29.12 9.17 -3.52
N GLU A 340 -28.47 8.18 -4.13
CA GLU A 340 -28.99 6.81 -4.28
C GLU A 340 -28.74 5.95 -3.03
N ILE A 341 -27.82 6.37 -2.16
CA ILE A 341 -27.47 5.63 -0.94
C ILE A 341 -28.63 5.72 0.07
N PRO A 342 -29.17 4.58 0.55
CA PRO A 342 -30.27 4.55 1.50
C PRO A 342 -29.96 5.35 2.77
N LYS A 343 -30.93 6.15 3.22
CA LYS A 343 -30.91 6.78 4.54
C LYS A 343 -31.67 5.89 5.51
N VAL A 344 -30.94 5.08 6.27
CA VAL A 344 -31.52 4.30 7.37
C VAL A 344 -31.56 5.18 8.61
N LYS A 345 -32.73 5.25 9.27
CA LYS A 345 -32.87 5.95 10.56
C LYS A 345 -32.05 5.20 11.61
N VAL A 346 -31.26 5.95 12.37
CA VAL A 346 -30.52 5.42 13.52
C VAL A 346 -31.26 5.85 14.77
N GLU A 347 -31.45 4.93 15.71
CA GLU A 347 -31.95 5.30 17.04
C GLU A 347 -30.94 6.25 17.70
N SER A 348 -31.43 7.39 18.18
CA SER A 348 -30.61 8.48 18.71
C SER A 348 -30.43 8.40 20.22
N ASP A 349 -30.70 7.25 20.84
CA ASP A 349 -30.44 7.05 22.25
C ASP A 349 -28.92 7.10 22.49
N LEU A 350 -28.48 8.03 23.33
CA LEU A 350 -27.08 8.27 23.66
C LEU A 350 -26.42 7.05 24.32
N LEU A 351 -27.23 6.18 24.94
CA LEU A 351 -26.76 4.94 25.54
C LEU A 351 -26.80 3.74 24.58
N SER A 352 -27.32 3.91 23.36
CA SER A 352 -27.36 2.82 22.38
C SER A 352 -25.95 2.41 21.95
N ARG A 353 -25.79 1.11 21.69
CA ARG A 353 -24.51 0.56 21.24
C ARG A 353 -24.13 1.11 19.87
N GLU A 354 -25.10 1.26 18.98
CA GLU A 354 -24.92 1.77 17.62
C GLU A 354 -24.40 3.21 17.63
N TYR A 355 -24.98 4.08 18.46
CA TYR A 355 -24.55 5.45 18.60
C TYR A 355 -23.14 5.55 19.18
N ASN A 356 -22.82 4.79 20.23
CA ASN A 356 -21.50 4.79 20.85
C ASN A 356 -20.40 4.27 19.91
N LEU A 357 -20.68 3.24 19.11
CA LEU A 357 -19.75 2.77 18.07
C LEU A 357 -19.50 3.82 16.98
N PHE A 358 -20.54 4.58 16.61
CA PHE A 358 -20.39 5.71 15.69
C PHE A 358 -19.58 6.86 16.31
N LEU A 359 -19.86 7.23 17.56
CA LEU A 359 -19.12 8.27 18.28
C LEU A 359 -17.64 7.91 18.41
N ALA A 360 -17.31 6.66 18.76
CA ALA A 360 -15.93 6.17 18.77
C ALA A 360 -15.25 6.31 17.40
N SER A 361 -15.95 5.97 16.31
CA SER A 361 -15.46 6.16 14.95
C SER A 361 -15.17 7.64 14.65
N VAL A 362 -16.05 8.56 15.04
CA VAL A 362 -15.87 10.02 14.86
C VAL A 362 -14.67 10.52 15.67
N ILE A 363 -14.51 10.10 16.92
CA ILE A 363 -13.36 10.47 17.76
C ILE A 363 -12.05 10.03 17.09
N LEU A 364 -11.99 8.79 16.57
CA LEU A 364 -10.81 8.31 15.84
C LEU A 364 -10.51 9.12 14.58
N VAL A 365 -11.54 9.57 13.85
CA VAL A 365 -11.37 10.47 12.69
C VAL A 365 -10.82 11.83 13.12
N ILE A 366 -11.30 12.39 14.24
CA ILE A 366 -10.81 13.66 14.77
C ILE A 366 -9.34 13.53 15.16
N ILE A 367 -8.96 12.47 15.89
CA ILE A 367 -7.56 12.19 16.25
C ILE A 367 -6.70 12.05 14.99
N ALA A 368 -7.17 11.28 14.00
CA ALA A 368 -6.49 11.12 12.72
C ALA A 368 -6.29 12.47 12.01
N GLY A 369 -7.29 13.36 12.06
CA GLY A 369 -7.23 14.73 11.55
C GLY A 369 -6.17 15.59 12.23
N PHE A 370 -6.07 15.54 13.55
CA PHE A 370 -5.02 16.25 14.29
C PHE A 370 -3.62 15.71 13.93
N VAL A 371 -3.45 14.38 13.92
CA VAL A 371 -2.16 13.75 13.61
C VAL A 371 -1.71 14.09 12.20
N ILE A 372 -2.59 13.99 11.19
CA ILE A 372 -2.21 14.25 9.81
C ILE A 372 -1.85 15.73 9.58
N VAL A 373 -2.56 16.68 10.21
CA VAL A 373 -2.22 18.10 10.11
C VAL A 373 -0.84 18.37 10.70
N GLY A 374 -0.55 17.82 11.90
CA GLY A 374 0.77 17.93 12.52
C GLY A 374 1.88 17.32 11.65
N THR A 375 1.63 16.11 11.13
CA THR A 375 2.53 15.38 10.23
C THR A 375 2.82 16.15 8.94
N SER A 376 1.82 16.88 8.43
CA SER A 376 1.92 17.64 7.18
C SER A 376 2.50 19.05 7.38
N SER A 377 2.76 19.46 8.62
CA SER A 377 3.22 20.82 8.93
C SER A 377 4.46 21.26 8.14
N PRO A 378 5.49 20.42 7.89
CA PRO A 378 6.65 20.85 7.09
C PRO A 378 6.31 21.22 5.64
N ILE A 379 5.23 20.66 5.10
CA ILE A 379 4.75 20.95 3.74
C ILE A 379 3.96 22.25 3.75
N ILE A 380 3.09 22.41 4.75
CA ILE A 380 2.23 23.58 4.90
C ILE A 380 3.08 24.83 5.09
N THR A 381 4.13 24.77 5.92
CA THR A 381 5.04 25.89 6.18
C THR A 381 6.00 26.21 5.03
N LYS A 382 6.23 25.28 4.09
CA LYS A 382 7.00 25.57 2.86
C LYS A 382 6.17 26.27 1.78
N ILE A 383 4.84 26.15 1.85
CA ILE A 383 3.90 26.72 0.87
C ILE A 383 3.37 28.10 1.32
N LEU A 384 3.21 28.29 2.63
CA LEU A 384 2.90 29.57 3.27
C LEU A 384 4.16 30.42 3.43
#